data_AF-A0A9D9T4G4-F1
#
_entry.id   AF-A0A9D9T4G4-F1
#
_cell.length_a   1.000
_cell.length_b   1.000
_cell.length_c   1.000
_cell.angle_alpha   90.00
_cell.angle_beta   90.00
_cell.angle_gamma   90.00
#
_symmetry.space_group_name_H-M   'P 1'
#
loop_
_entity.id
_entity.type
_entity.pdbx_description
1 polymer ?
#
loop_
_entity_poly.entity_id
_entity_poly.type
_entity_poly.pdbx_seq_one_letter_code
_entity_poly.pdbx_strand_id
1 'polypeptide(L)'
;MFARVFSLGIISSLFATIVSVVYTSFYTNVIVDFSEVASVIKILAYNVMIGTFASILFFGIGKIITNKSIATFLFNLLLSGVSIALVFYVLKSNDPTFKNEDAELMKDFFKGFLMPMLFFPALSWFTFKPLIIK
;
A
#
# COMPACT_ATOMS: atom_id res chain seq x y z
N MET A 1 -14.80 19.11 -2.42
CA MET A 1 -14.25 18.22 -1.38
C MET A 1 -13.73 16.92 -1.97
N PHE A 2 -14.54 16.17 -2.75
CA PHE A 2 -14.11 14.92 -3.37
C PHE A 2 -12.84 15.06 -4.22
N ALA A 3 -12.74 16.10 -5.07
CA ALA A 3 -11.54 16.32 -5.88
C ALA A 3 -10.24 16.38 -5.06
N ARG A 4 -10.24 17.06 -3.90
CA ARG A 4 -9.06 17.11 -3.01
C ARG A 4 -8.75 15.76 -2.37
N VAL A 5 -9.79 15.01 -1.96
CA VAL A 5 -9.67 13.64 -1.44
C VAL A 5 -9.08 12.70 -2.48
N PHE A 6 -9.59 12.78 -3.70
CA PHE A 6 -9.12 11.98 -4.82
C PHE A 6 -7.66 12.33 -5.19
N SER A 7 -7.32 13.62 -5.27
CA SER A 7 -5.94 14.06 -5.48
C SER A 7 -4.99 13.55 -4.38
N LEU A 8 -5.43 13.57 -3.12
CA LEU A 8 -4.67 12.99 -2.00
C LEU A 8 -4.42 11.49 -2.23
N GLY A 9 -5.45 10.73 -2.62
CA GLY A 9 -5.29 9.31 -2.93
C GLY A 9 -4.30 9.04 -4.06
N ILE A 10 -4.40 9.78 -5.17
CA ILE A 10 -3.48 9.63 -6.31
C ILE A 10 -2.05 9.98 -5.90
N ILE A 11 -1.82 11.13 -5.25
CA ILE A 11 -0.49 11.55 -4.81
C ILE A 11 0.12 10.53 -3.84
N SER A 12 -0.68 10.06 -2.88
CA SER A 12 -0.25 9.04 -1.91
C SER A 12 0.09 7.71 -2.58
N SER A 13 -0.68 7.31 -3.60
CA SER A 13 -0.45 6.07 -4.36
C SER A 13 0.84 6.13 -5.17
N LEU A 14 1.07 7.25 -5.85
CA LEU A 14 2.27 7.46 -6.64
C LEU A 14 3.51 7.48 -5.74
N PHE A 15 3.43 8.17 -4.60
CA PHE A 15 4.51 8.18 -3.63
C PHE A 15 4.76 6.78 -3.03
N ALA A 16 3.71 6.07 -2.62
CA ALA A 16 3.82 4.68 -2.14
C ALA A 16 4.46 3.77 -3.19
N THR A 17 4.17 3.98 -4.48
CA THR A 17 4.79 3.27 -5.59
C THR A 17 6.28 3.57 -5.69
N ILE A 18 6.68 4.84 -5.63
CA ILE A 18 8.09 5.24 -5.65
C ILE A 18 8.85 4.55 -4.51
N VAL A 19 8.31 4.61 -3.29
CA VAL A 19 8.93 3.97 -2.11
C VAL A 19 9.00 2.44 -2.29
N SER A 20 7.94 1.81 -2.79
CA SER A 20 7.91 0.37 -3.08
C SER A 20 8.95 -0.04 -4.12
N VAL A 21 9.14 0.76 -5.18
CA VAL A 21 10.12 0.50 -6.23
C VAL A 21 11.54 0.67 -5.72
N VAL A 22 11.81 1.73 -4.92
CA VAL A 22 13.11 1.91 -4.28
C VAL A 22 13.43 0.71 -3.38
N TYR A 23 12.48 0.31 -2.54
CA TYR A 23 12.62 -0.86 -1.67
C TYR A 23 12.87 -2.15 -2.47
N THR A 24 12.11 -2.38 -3.54
CA THR A 24 12.27 -3.56 -4.39
C THR A 24 13.62 -3.57 -5.09
N SER A 25 14.08 -2.42 -5.58
CA SER A 25 15.40 -2.28 -6.21
C SER A 25 16.53 -2.65 -5.24
N PHE A 26 16.46 -2.24 -3.98
CA PHE A 26 17.45 -2.69 -2.99
C PHE A 26 17.42 -4.20 -2.79
N TYR A 27 16.23 -4.81 -2.74
CA TYR A 27 16.09 -6.26 -2.60
C TYR A 27 16.66 -7.02 -3.81
N THR A 28 16.29 -6.60 -5.02
CA THR A 28 16.76 -7.20 -6.28
C THR A 28 18.28 -7.13 -6.43
N ASN A 29 18.90 -6.02 -6.02
CA ASN A 29 20.34 -5.83 -6.19
C ASN A 29 21.21 -6.46 -5.08
N VAL A 30 20.64 -6.75 -3.90
CA VAL A 30 21.40 -7.19 -2.71
C VAL A 30 21.06 -8.61 -2.28
N ILE A 31 19.82 -9.05 -2.47
CA ILE A 31 19.30 -10.30 -1.91
C ILE A 31 18.83 -11.24 -3.03
N VAL A 32 17.73 -10.90 -3.69
CA VAL A 32 17.08 -11.76 -4.70
C VAL A 32 16.05 -10.99 -5.51
N ASP A 33 15.86 -11.39 -6.78
CA ASP A 33 14.88 -10.78 -7.66
C ASP A 33 13.51 -11.48 -7.62
N PHE A 34 12.53 -10.85 -6.97
CA PHE A 34 11.14 -11.31 -6.94
C PHE A 34 10.22 -10.64 -7.98
N SER A 35 10.79 -9.96 -8.98
CA SER A 35 10.05 -9.13 -9.94
C SER A 35 9.00 -9.90 -10.79
N GLU A 36 9.14 -11.22 -10.95
CA GLU A 36 8.14 -12.06 -11.63
C GLU A 36 6.75 -11.95 -10.98
N VAL A 37 6.72 -11.95 -9.64
CA VAL A 37 5.48 -11.86 -8.87
C VAL A 37 5.22 -10.42 -8.44
N ALA A 38 6.26 -9.65 -8.07
CA ALA A 38 6.16 -8.28 -7.57
C ALA A 38 6.72 -7.26 -8.57
N SER A 39 6.26 -7.30 -9.82
CA SER A 39 6.69 -6.36 -10.86
C SER A 39 6.28 -4.92 -10.54
N VAL A 40 7.05 -3.95 -11.06
CA VAL A 40 6.74 -2.51 -10.90
C VAL A 40 5.31 -2.18 -11.33
N ILE A 41 4.82 -2.81 -12.40
CA ILE A 41 3.45 -2.61 -12.90
C ILE A 41 2.42 -3.10 -11.87
N LYS A 42 2.62 -4.27 -11.27
CA LYS A 42 1.74 -4.81 -10.23
C LYS A 42 1.77 -3.92 -8.99
N ILE A 43 2.96 -3.49 -8.56
CA ILE A 43 3.14 -2.56 -7.43
C ILE A 43 2.36 -1.26 -7.65
N LEU A 44 2.54 -0.63 -8.82
CA LEU A 44 1.80 0.58 -9.18
C LEU A 44 0.29 0.33 -9.17
N ALA A 45 -0.17 -0.75 -9.79
CA ALA A 45 -1.59 -1.09 -9.88
C ALA A 45 -2.23 -1.27 -8.49
N TYR A 46 -1.58 -2.02 -7.60
CA TYR A 46 -2.06 -2.23 -6.23
C TYR A 46 -2.09 -0.92 -5.44
N ASN A 47 -1.03 -0.11 -5.50
CA ASN A 47 -0.99 1.16 -4.78
C ASN A 47 -2.08 2.12 -5.27
N VAL A 48 -2.27 2.25 -6.59
CA VAL A 48 -3.33 3.09 -7.18
C VAL A 48 -4.72 2.57 -6.82
N MET A 49 -4.94 1.25 -6.85
CA MET A 49 -6.19 0.63 -6.43
C MET A 49 -6.50 0.97 -4.96
N ILE A 50 -5.51 0.80 -4.07
CA ILE A 50 -5.66 1.10 -2.64
C ILE A 50 -5.94 2.58 -2.42
N GLY A 51 -5.19 3.49 -3.04
CA GLY A 51 -5.42 4.93 -2.87
C GLY A 51 -6.75 5.41 -3.46
N THR A 52 -7.21 4.79 -4.54
CA THR A 52 -8.56 5.05 -5.09
C THR A 52 -9.63 4.60 -4.11
N PHE A 53 -9.52 3.38 -3.57
CA PHE A 53 -10.45 2.86 -2.59
C PHE A 53 -10.45 3.69 -1.30
N ALA A 54 -9.27 4.06 -0.82
CA ALA A 54 -9.07 4.95 0.33
C ALA A 54 -9.74 6.31 0.11
N SER A 55 -9.67 6.87 -1.09
CA SER A 55 -10.33 8.13 -1.44
C SER A 55 -11.86 8.04 -1.35
N ILE A 56 -12.42 6.96 -1.91
CA ILE A 56 -13.87 6.71 -1.87
C ILE A 56 -14.31 6.52 -0.42
N LEU A 57 -13.58 5.70 0.34
CA LEU A 57 -13.88 5.40 1.74
C LEU A 57 -13.81 6.66 2.63
N PHE A 58 -12.73 7.44 2.53
CA PHE A 58 -12.58 8.69 3.30
C PHE A 58 -13.70 9.68 2.99
N PHE A 59 -14.04 9.84 1.70
CA PHE A 59 -15.13 10.71 1.30
C PHE A 59 -16.48 10.23 1.83
N GLY A 60 -16.77 8.93 1.76
CA GLY A 60 -17.99 8.33 2.29
C GLY A 60 -18.13 8.50 3.79
N ILE A 61 -17.08 8.22 4.56
CA ILE A 61 -17.06 8.43 6.01
C ILE A 61 -17.29 9.92 6.33
N GLY A 62 -16.63 10.84 5.63
CA GLY A 62 -16.81 12.27 5.83
C GLY A 62 -18.18 12.80 5.40
N LYS A 63 -18.96 12.02 4.64
CA LYS A 63 -20.37 12.34 4.30
C LYS A 63 -21.35 11.91 5.39
N ILE A 64 -21.06 10.80 6.07
CA ILE A 64 -21.92 10.25 7.13
C ILE A 64 -21.60 10.90 8.48
N ILE A 65 -20.32 11.12 8.76
CA ILE A 65 -19.83 11.63 10.04
C ILE A 65 -19.44 13.11 9.88
N THR A 66 -20.27 13.98 10.45
CA THR A 66 -20.10 15.44 10.33
C THR A 66 -18.93 15.98 11.15
N ASN A 67 -18.56 15.31 12.25
CA ASN A 67 -17.37 15.65 13.03
C ASN A 67 -16.11 15.20 12.28
N LYS A 68 -15.39 16.17 11.71
CA LYS A 68 -14.18 15.93 10.89
C LYS A 68 -13.07 15.18 11.62
N SER A 69 -12.89 15.45 12.91
CA SER A 69 -11.85 14.79 13.72
C SER A 69 -12.18 13.32 13.92
N ILE A 70 -13.45 13.01 14.22
CA ILE A 70 -13.94 11.64 14.37
C ILE A 70 -13.88 10.91 13.01
N ALA A 71 -14.33 11.55 11.92
CA ALA A 71 -14.25 10.98 10.57
C ALA A 71 -12.81 10.65 10.17
N THR A 72 -11.87 11.56 10.43
CA THR A 72 -10.44 11.34 10.19
C THR A 72 -9.89 10.20 11.04
N PHE A 73 -10.22 10.18 12.32
CA PHE A 73 -9.79 9.13 13.24
C PHE A 73 -10.27 7.75 12.78
N LEU A 74 -11.56 7.60 12.48
CA LEU A 74 -12.14 6.33 12.04
C LEU A 74 -11.54 5.86 10.72
N PHE A 75 -11.36 6.75 9.75
CA PHE A 75 -10.70 6.40 8.51
C PHE A 75 -9.25 5.94 8.74
N ASN A 76 -8.48 6.68 9.54
CA ASN A 76 -7.08 6.32 9.81
C ASN A 76 -6.98 4.98 10.56
N LEU A 77 -7.91 4.72 11.49
CA LEU A 77 -8.02 3.45 12.20
C LEU A 77 -8.34 2.29 11.25
N LEU A 78 -9.26 2.50 10.30
CA LEU A 78 -9.55 1.50 9.28
C LEU A 78 -8.36 1.26 8.36
N LEU A 79 -7.70 2.32 7.89
CA LEU A 79 -6.56 2.21 6.98
C LEU A 79 -5.37 1.49 7.64
N SER A 80 -5.05 1.80 8.89
CA SER A 80 -4.01 1.10 9.65
C SER A 80 -4.40 -0.35 9.98
N GLY A 81 -5.66 -0.58 10.37
CA GLY A 81 -6.19 -1.92 10.64
C GLY A 81 -6.16 -2.82 9.41
N VAL A 82 -6.54 -2.29 8.24
CA VAL A 82 -6.46 -3.01 6.95
C VAL A 82 -5.01 -3.33 6.58
N SER A 83 -4.07 -2.39 6.73
CA SER A 83 -2.65 -2.68 6.48
C SER A 83 -2.14 -3.85 7.35
N ILE A 84 -2.49 -3.88 8.63
CA ILE A 84 -2.12 -5.01 9.51
C ILE A 84 -2.84 -6.30 9.10
N ALA A 85 -4.13 -6.23 8.77
CA ALA A 85 -4.88 -7.40 8.31
C ALA A 85 -4.28 -7.99 7.01
N LEU A 86 -3.79 -7.14 6.11
CA LEU A 86 -3.10 -7.57 4.89
C LEU A 86 -1.80 -8.33 5.19
N VAL A 87 -1.07 -7.98 6.25
CA VAL A 87 0.11 -8.74 6.67
C VAL A 87 -0.27 -10.18 7.00
N PHE A 88 -1.30 -10.38 7.83
CA PHE A 88 -1.77 -11.72 8.18
C PHE A 88 -2.36 -12.47 6.98
N TYR A 89 -3.01 -11.75 6.07
CA TYR A 89 -3.49 -12.32 4.81
C TYR A 89 -2.34 -12.87 3.96
N VAL A 90 -1.26 -12.10 3.79
CA VAL A 90 -0.06 -12.53 3.04
C VAL A 90 0.66 -13.68 3.75
N LEU A 91 0.74 -13.66 5.08
CA LEU A 91 1.33 -14.77 5.84
C LEU A 91 0.58 -16.09 5.63
N LYS A 92 -0.75 -16.02 5.52
CA LYS A 92 -1.62 -17.18 5.31
C LYS A 92 -1.69 -17.63 3.84
N SER A 93 -1.35 -16.77 2.88
CA SER A 93 -1.44 -17.13 1.46
C SER A 93 -0.40 -18.18 1.07
N ASN A 94 -0.69 -18.94 0.02
CA ASN A 94 0.27 -19.87 -0.56
C ASN A 94 1.49 -19.11 -1.10
N ASP A 95 2.67 -19.72 -0.98
CA ASP A 95 3.87 -19.18 -1.59
C ASP A 95 3.78 -19.25 -3.12
N PRO A 96 4.24 -18.21 -3.83
CA PRO A 96 4.28 -18.25 -5.28
C PRO A 96 5.37 -19.22 -5.76
N THR A 97 5.19 -19.69 -6.99
CA THR A 97 6.22 -20.43 -7.73
C THR A 97 6.97 -19.47 -8.63
N PHE A 98 8.30 -19.55 -8.63
CA PHE A 98 9.17 -18.73 -9.47
C PHE A 98 9.81 -19.57 -10.57
N LYS A 99 10.00 -18.97 -11.73
CA LYS A 99 10.84 -19.55 -12.81
C LYS A 99 12.32 -19.23 -12.62
N ASN A 100 12.62 -18.13 -11.93
CA ASN A 100 13.97 -17.78 -11.52
C ASN A 100 14.41 -18.74 -10.40
N GLU A 101 15.52 -19.44 -10.61
CA GLU A 101 16.04 -20.45 -9.68
C GLU A 101 16.40 -19.85 -8.31
N ASP A 102 17.04 -18.67 -8.28
CA ASP A 102 17.40 -17.98 -7.04
C ASP A 102 16.14 -17.58 -6.24
N ALA A 103 15.13 -17.07 -6.93
CA ALA A 103 13.85 -16.68 -6.33
C ALA A 103 13.07 -17.89 -5.80
N GLU A 104 13.11 -19.03 -6.50
CA GLU A 104 12.46 -20.27 -6.05
C GLU A 104 13.15 -20.84 -4.81
N LEU A 105 14.49 -20.82 -4.76
CA LEU A 105 15.27 -21.23 -3.59
C LEU A 105 15.00 -20.34 -2.37
N MET A 106 14.70 -19.05 -2.58
CA MET A 106 14.44 -18.08 -1.53
C MET A 106 12.96 -17.73 -1.33
N LYS A 107 12.03 -18.53 -1.87
CA LYS A 107 10.59 -18.21 -1.83
C LYS A 107 10.02 -17.97 -0.44
N ASP A 108 10.58 -18.60 0.59
CA ASP A 108 10.15 -18.42 1.99
C ASP A 108 10.36 -16.97 2.47
N PHE A 109 11.30 -16.24 1.86
CA PHE A 109 11.55 -14.82 2.14
C PHE A 109 10.59 -13.87 1.41
N PHE A 110 9.86 -14.35 0.39
CA PHE A 110 9.00 -13.51 -0.44
C PHE A 110 7.91 -12.80 0.38
N LYS A 111 7.30 -13.50 1.34
CA LYS A 111 6.31 -12.89 2.24
C LYS A 111 6.93 -11.80 3.10
N GLY A 112 8.14 -12.03 3.62
CA GLY A 112 8.95 -11.04 4.35
C GLY A 112 9.25 -9.81 3.52
N PHE A 113 9.56 -10.00 2.24
CA PHE A 113 9.75 -8.94 1.27
C PHE A 113 8.46 -8.12 1.04
N LEU A 114 7.29 -8.75 0.94
CA LEU A 114 6.05 -8.01 0.72
C LEU A 114 5.60 -7.18 1.93
N MET A 115 5.87 -7.63 3.15
CA MET A 115 5.29 -7.07 4.38
C MET A 115 5.43 -5.54 4.52
N PRO A 116 6.63 -4.93 4.36
CA PRO A 116 6.78 -3.48 4.48
C PRO A 116 5.92 -2.70 3.47
N MET A 117 5.79 -3.22 2.25
CA MET A 117 5.05 -2.55 1.17
C MET A 117 3.55 -2.43 1.45
N LEU A 118 2.99 -3.32 2.27
CA LEU A 118 1.57 -3.29 2.68
C LEU A 118 1.22 -2.07 3.53
N PHE A 119 2.21 -1.42 4.13
CA PHE A 119 2.03 -0.20 4.94
C PHE A 119 2.25 1.08 4.15
N PHE A 120 2.96 1.05 3.01
CA PHE A 120 3.35 2.26 2.28
C PHE A 120 2.16 3.11 1.81
N PRO A 121 1.02 2.55 1.36
CA PRO A 121 -0.17 3.36 1.05
C PRO A 121 -0.69 4.14 2.27
N ALA A 122 -0.78 3.49 3.43
CA ALA A 122 -1.27 4.09 4.65
C ALA A 122 -0.33 5.21 5.14
N LEU A 123 0.98 4.92 5.18
CA LEU A 123 1.99 5.89 5.59
C LEU A 123 2.03 7.10 4.65
N SER A 124 1.92 6.87 3.34
CA SER A 124 1.88 7.94 2.34
C SER A 124 0.64 8.82 2.54
N TRP A 125 -0.53 8.21 2.76
CA TRP A 125 -1.75 8.95 3.05
C TRP A 125 -1.62 9.83 4.29
N PHE A 126 -1.12 9.28 5.40
CA PHE A 126 -0.94 10.03 6.64
C PHE A 126 0.04 11.20 6.47
N THR A 127 1.07 11.02 5.63
CA THR A 127 2.07 12.05 5.33
C THR A 127 1.50 13.19 4.50
N PHE A 128 0.75 12.90 3.43
CA PHE A 128 0.24 13.93 2.51
C PHE A 128 -1.09 14.55 2.93
N LYS A 129 -1.89 13.86 3.75
CA LYS A 129 -3.22 14.38 4.17
C LYS A 129 -3.14 15.81 4.71
N PRO A 130 -2.25 16.16 5.67
CA PRO A 130 -2.21 17.51 6.24
C PRO A 130 -1.91 18.62 5.22
N LEU A 131 -1.21 18.28 4.13
CA LEU A 131 -0.85 19.22 3.07
C LEU A 131 -2.02 19.50 2.11
N ILE A 132 -2.87 18.49 1.86
CA ILE A 132 -3.93 18.57 0.84
C ILE A 132 -5.30 18.86 1.48
N ILE A 133 -5.57 18.32 2.67
CA ILE A 133 -6.89 18.36 3.32
C ILE A 133 -6.74 18.58 4.82
N LYS A 134 -7.30 19.71 5.28
CA LYS A 134 -7.44 20.06 6.70
C LYS A 134 -8.69 19.41 7.30
#